data_AF-A0A855XV80-F1
#
_entry.id   AF-A0A855XV80-F1
#
_cell.length_a   1.000
_cell.length_b   1.000
_cell.length_c   1.000
_cell.angle_alpha   90.00
_cell.angle_beta   90.00
_cell.angle_gamma   90.00
#
_symmetry.space_group_name_H-M   'P 1'
#
loop_
_entity.id
_entity.type
_entity.pdbx_description
1 polymer ?
#
loop_
_entity_poly.entity_id
_entity_poly.type
_entity_poly.pdbx_seq_one_letter_code
_entity_poly.pdbx_strand_id
1 'polypeptide(L)'
;MLLSAVQRFLVLGIEFVIVMLSAVIALEFLEGFKIGTSEYYGLRNAGHIYFLLIFITFSPYVFAFYTVVVSPLSWLLRKYVPFVIARVLVYSVGCGLLGSWVFDQMFSNYMIESYHLNRATSIWIFALAGVIYAVVENRVIQRYKSRAENIGISNKV
;
A
#
# COMPACT_ATOMS: atom_id res chain seq x y z
N MET A 1 -24.42 -10.48 -8.34
CA MET A 1 -23.10 -10.19 -8.98
C MET A 1 -22.50 -8.86 -8.56
N LEU A 2 -23.27 -7.78 -8.40
CA LEU A 2 -22.74 -6.46 -8.01
C LEU A 2 -22.24 -6.42 -6.56
N LEU A 3 -23.00 -7.01 -5.62
CA LEU A 3 -22.65 -7.08 -4.20
C LEU A 3 -21.29 -7.77 -3.96
N SER A 4 -21.00 -8.85 -4.69
CA SER A 4 -19.72 -9.58 -4.61
C SER A 4 -18.54 -8.80 -5.19
N ALA A 5 -18.78 -7.94 -6.19
CA ALA A 5 -17.73 -7.10 -6.77
C ALA A 5 -17.38 -5.93 -5.85
N VAL A 6 -18.40 -5.28 -5.26
CA VAL A 6 -18.22 -4.21 -4.27
C VAL A 6 -17.52 -4.74 -3.01
N GLN A 7 -17.93 -5.90 -2.49
CA GLN A 7 -17.25 -6.54 -1.36
C GLN A 7 -15.77 -6.81 -1.65
N ARG A 8 -15.45 -7.36 -2.82
CA ARG A 8 -14.07 -7.60 -3.22
C ARG A 8 -13.26 -6.31 -3.36
N PHE A 9 -13.86 -5.25 -3.90
CA PHE A 9 -13.23 -3.93 -3.99
C PHE A 9 -12.89 -3.38 -2.60
N LEU A 10 -13.83 -3.47 -1.65
CA LEU A 10 -13.64 -3.00 -0.29
C LEU A 10 -12.56 -3.80 0.45
N VAL A 11 -12.60 -5.14 0.35
CA VAL A 11 -11.57 -6.00 0.97
C VAL A 11 -10.19 -5.67 0.43
N LEU A 12 -10.02 -5.60 -0.89
CA LEU A 12 -8.73 -5.26 -1.50
C LEU A 12 -8.27 -3.83 -1.14
N GLY A 13 -9.21 -2.89 -0.99
CA GLY A 13 -8.90 -1.52 -0.57
C GLY A 13 -8.41 -1.44 0.87
N ILE A 14 -9.06 -2.16 1.79
CA ILE A 14 -8.64 -2.24 3.19
C ILE A 14 -7.25 -2.89 3.29
N GLU A 15 -7.03 -4.01 2.59
CA GLU A 15 -5.73 -4.68 2.55
C GLU A 15 -4.64 -3.76 1.98
N PHE A 16 -4.93 -3.03 0.91
CA PHE A 16 -4.00 -2.05 0.36
C PHE A 16 -3.64 -0.95 1.38
N VAL A 17 -4.65 -0.40 2.07
CA VAL A 17 -4.42 0.61 3.12
C VAL A 17 -3.51 0.05 4.21
N ILE A 18 -3.78 -1.14 4.73
CA ILE A 18 -2.97 -1.78 5.78
C ILE A 18 -1.53 -1.94 5.32
N VAL A 19 -1.31 -2.50 4.13
CA VAL A 19 0.03 -2.71 3.56
C VAL A 19 0.78 -1.38 3.43
N MET A 20 0.14 -0.35 2.88
CA MET A 20 0.77 0.95 2.67
C MET A 20 1.05 1.70 3.97
N LEU A 21 0.15 1.64 4.95
CA LEU A 21 0.40 2.24 6.27
C LEU A 21 1.53 1.52 7.00
N SER A 22 1.64 0.19 6.86
CA SER A 22 2.77 -0.54 7.42
C SER A 22 4.11 -0.11 6.79
N ALA A 23 4.10 0.24 5.49
CA ALA A 23 5.26 0.77 4.80
C ALA A 23 5.66 2.17 5.30
N VAL A 24 4.67 3.05 5.56
CA VAL A 24 4.90 4.36 6.20
C VAL A 24 5.53 4.19 7.59
N ILE A 25 4.99 3.26 8.40
CA ILE A 25 5.53 2.96 9.73
C ILE A 25 6.95 2.40 9.63
N ALA A 26 7.22 1.48 8.69
CA ALA A 26 8.56 0.94 8.50
C ALA A 26 9.56 2.03 8.09
N LEU A 27 9.15 2.96 7.23
CA LEU A 27 9.97 4.11 6.85
C LEU A 27 10.24 5.04 8.05
N GLU A 28 9.24 5.27 8.90
CA GLU A 28 9.43 6.01 10.15
C GLU A 28 10.51 5.37 11.03
N PHE A 29 10.43 4.07 11.24
CA PHE A 29 11.40 3.36 12.08
C PHE A 29 12.81 3.42 11.52
N LEU A 30 12.96 3.35 10.18
CA LEU A 30 14.27 3.28 9.53
C LEU A 30 14.90 4.65 9.29
N GLU A 31 14.10 5.66 8.96
CA GLU A 31 14.58 7.02 8.64
C GLU A 31 14.12 8.05 9.66
N GLY A 32 12.84 8.08 10.01
CA GLY A 32 12.29 9.07 10.95
C GLY A 32 12.91 9.00 12.35
N PHE A 33 13.28 7.82 12.84
CA PHE A 33 13.89 7.65 14.17
C PHE A 33 15.27 8.31 14.32
N LYS A 34 15.95 8.59 13.20
CA LYS A 34 17.23 9.32 13.18
C LYS A 34 17.05 10.78 13.58
N ILE A 35 15.86 11.35 13.34
CA ILE A 35 15.56 12.75 13.60
C ILE A 35 15.39 12.95 15.10
N GLY A 36 16.28 13.73 15.71
CA GLY A 36 16.34 13.96 17.16
C GLY A 36 15.74 15.28 17.64
N THR A 37 15.26 16.14 16.73
CA THR A 37 14.71 17.48 17.06
C THR A 37 13.26 17.41 17.48
N SER A 38 12.85 18.21 18.46
CA SER A 38 11.44 18.33 18.90
C SER A 38 10.49 18.91 17.85
N GLU A 39 11.02 19.54 16.79
CA GLU A 39 10.23 20.07 15.67
C GLU A 39 9.59 18.97 14.80
N TYR A 40 10.18 17.77 14.83
CA TYR A 40 9.67 16.64 14.09
C TYR A 40 8.76 15.78 14.99
N TYR A 41 7.46 15.78 14.73
CA TYR A 41 6.49 14.99 15.50
C TYR A 41 6.44 13.52 15.05
N GLY A 42 7.60 12.88 14.89
CA GLY A 42 7.73 11.45 14.57
C GLY A 42 7.58 10.52 15.77
N LEU A 43 7.77 9.22 15.55
CA LEU A 43 7.60 8.17 16.57
C LEU A 43 8.48 8.41 17.81
N ARG A 44 9.69 8.92 17.60
CA ARG A 44 10.64 9.21 18.69
C ARG A 44 10.16 10.32 19.63
N ASN A 45 9.45 11.32 19.12
CA ASN A 45 9.08 12.51 19.88
C ASN A 45 7.59 12.52 20.30
N ALA A 46 6.71 12.06 19.43
CA ALA A 46 5.27 11.96 19.69
C ALA A 46 4.86 10.59 20.27
N GLY A 47 5.77 9.61 20.29
CA GLY A 47 5.48 8.27 20.79
C GLY A 47 4.34 7.59 20.03
N HIS A 48 3.51 6.82 20.73
CA HIS A 48 2.40 6.08 20.12
C HIS A 48 1.31 6.97 19.49
N ILE A 49 1.21 8.24 19.88
CA ILE A 49 0.25 9.19 19.27
C ILE A 49 0.54 9.37 17.78
N TYR A 50 1.80 9.18 17.37
CA TYR A 50 2.20 9.22 15.97
C TYR A 50 1.43 8.21 15.09
N PHE A 51 1.08 7.03 15.61
CA PHE A 51 0.29 6.05 14.85
C PHE A 51 -1.10 6.58 14.50
N LEU A 52 -1.74 7.32 15.42
CA LEU A 52 -3.02 7.96 15.17
C LEU A 52 -2.88 9.08 14.13
N LEU A 53 -1.80 9.87 14.20
CA LEU A 53 -1.53 10.93 13.23
C LEU A 53 -1.31 10.37 11.82
N ILE A 54 -0.52 9.30 11.67
CA ILE A 54 -0.36 8.61 10.39
C ILE A 54 -1.71 8.10 9.90
N PHE A 55 -2.48 7.44 10.76
CA PHE A 55 -3.75 6.84 10.35
C PHE A 55 -4.74 7.91 9.86
N ILE A 56 -4.88 9.02 10.57
CA ILE A 56 -5.80 10.11 10.18
C ILE A 56 -5.29 10.83 8.93
N THR A 57 -3.98 11.08 8.86
CA THR A 57 -3.40 11.88 7.78
C THR A 57 -3.28 11.07 6.49
N PHE A 58 -2.70 9.87 6.51
CA PHE A 58 -2.38 9.11 5.30
C PHE A 58 -3.52 8.20 4.82
N SER A 59 -4.35 7.63 5.70
CA SER A 59 -5.38 6.66 5.26
C SER A 59 -6.34 7.22 4.21
N PRO A 60 -6.86 8.46 4.31
CA PRO A 60 -7.74 9.02 3.28
C PRO A 60 -7.04 9.12 1.92
N TYR A 61 -5.79 9.58 1.89
CA TYR A 61 -5.02 9.69 0.64
C TYR A 61 -4.72 8.32 0.04
N VAL A 62 -4.33 7.35 0.87
CA VAL A 62 -4.04 5.97 0.42
C VAL A 62 -5.30 5.31 -0.13
N PHE A 63 -6.45 5.50 0.52
CA PHE A 63 -7.72 4.95 0.05
C PHE A 63 -8.21 5.62 -1.24
N ALA A 64 -8.04 6.95 -1.35
CA ALA A 64 -8.33 7.68 -2.58
C ALA A 64 -7.44 7.22 -3.73
N PHE A 65 -6.13 7.07 -3.48
CA PHE A 65 -5.16 6.54 -4.45
C PHE A 65 -5.53 5.13 -4.88
N TYR A 66 -5.93 4.27 -3.95
CA TYR A 66 -6.42 2.93 -4.27
C TYR A 66 -7.63 2.99 -5.20
N THR A 67 -8.61 3.84 -4.87
CA THR A 67 -9.87 3.94 -5.61
C THR A 67 -9.67 4.47 -7.03
N VAL A 68 -8.84 5.50 -7.18
CA VAL A 68 -8.67 6.23 -8.45
C VAL A 68 -7.60 5.60 -9.34
N VAL A 69 -6.53 5.06 -8.76
CA VAL A 69 -5.36 4.59 -9.51
C VAL A 69 -5.25 3.08 -9.46
N VAL A 70 -5.14 2.51 -8.26
CA VAL A 70 -4.79 1.09 -8.11
C VAL A 70 -5.92 0.20 -8.62
N SER A 71 -7.17 0.46 -8.25
CA SER A 71 -8.29 -0.40 -8.62
C SER A 71 -8.57 -0.43 -10.13
N PRO A 72 -8.61 0.71 -10.86
CA PRO A 72 -8.70 0.69 -12.32
C PRO A 72 -7.49 0.01 -12.96
N LEU A 73 -6.28 0.25 -12.45
CA LEU A 73 -5.06 -0.40 -12.93
C LEU A 73 -5.13 -1.92 -12.71
N SER A 74 -5.54 -2.37 -11.53
CA SER A 74 -5.77 -3.77 -11.20
C SER A 74 -6.74 -4.43 -12.16
N TRP A 75 -7.83 -3.74 -12.50
CA TRP A 75 -8.79 -4.23 -13.48
C TRP A 75 -8.17 -4.35 -14.88
N LEU A 76 -7.46 -3.33 -15.34
CA LEU A 76 -6.80 -3.30 -16.64
C LEU A 76 -5.72 -4.39 -16.75
N LEU A 77 -4.86 -4.50 -15.75
CA LEU A 77 -3.82 -5.53 -15.68
C LEU A 77 -4.40 -6.94 -15.75
N ARG A 78 -5.53 -7.21 -15.08
CA ARG A 78 -6.18 -8.52 -15.16
C ARG A 78 -6.79 -8.81 -16.53
N LYS A 79 -7.22 -7.77 -17.24
CA LYS A 79 -7.83 -7.91 -18.58
C LYS A 79 -6.77 -8.16 -19.66
N TYR A 80 -5.62 -7.47 -19.57
CA TYR A 80 -4.62 -7.46 -20.65
C TYR A 80 -3.32 -8.21 -20.33
N VAL A 81 -2.99 -8.44 -19.06
CA VAL A 81 -1.70 -9.03 -18.65
C VAL A 81 -1.94 -10.42 -18.02
N PRO A 82 -1.71 -11.51 -18.78
CA PRO A 82 -1.96 -12.87 -18.28
C PRO A 82 -0.95 -13.26 -17.19
N PHE A 83 0.30 -12.83 -17.32
CA PHE A 83 1.40 -13.23 -16.43
C PHE A 83 1.30 -12.55 -15.06
N VAL A 84 1.29 -13.36 -13.99
CA VAL A 84 1.27 -12.87 -12.61
C VAL A 84 2.53 -12.05 -12.30
N ILE A 85 3.69 -12.51 -12.76
CA ILE A 85 4.98 -11.86 -12.50
C ILE A 85 5.01 -10.43 -13.06
N ALA A 86 4.48 -10.22 -14.26
CA ALA A 86 4.39 -8.88 -14.85
C ALA A 86 3.51 -7.94 -14.00
N ARG A 87 2.40 -8.44 -13.44
CA ARG A 87 1.55 -7.66 -12.52
C ARG A 87 2.28 -7.29 -11.22
N VAL A 88 3.04 -8.23 -10.66
CA VAL A 88 3.88 -7.98 -9.47
C VAL A 88 4.89 -6.86 -9.75
N LEU A 89 5.57 -6.89 -10.91
CA LEU A 89 6.52 -5.84 -11.29
C LEU A 89 5.84 -4.48 -11.42
N VAL A 90 4.66 -4.40 -12.05
CA VAL A 90 3.93 -3.14 -12.18
C VAL A 90 3.56 -2.56 -10.81
N TYR A 91 3.04 -3.35 -9.88
CA TYR A 91 2.73 -2.86 -8.53
C TYR A 91 3.99 -2.47 -7.77
N SER A 92 5.06 -3.26 -7.88
CA SER A 92 6.32 -2.97 -7.19
C SER A 92 6.93 -1.64 -7.66
N VAL A 93 7.04 -1.44 -8.98
CA VAL A 93 7.57 -0.18 -9.53
C VAL A 93 6.65 1.00 -9.20
N GLY A 94 5.33 0.84 -9.39
CA GLY A 94 4.36 1.90 -9.11
C GLY A 94 4.36 2.32 -7.63
N CYS A 95 4.41 1.35 -6.71
CA CYS A 95 4.50 1.66 -5.28
C CYS A 95 5.87 2.23 -4.92
N GLY A 96 6.98 1.74 -5.49
CA GLY A 96 8.30 2.32 -5.26
C GLY A 96 8.39 3.81 -5.66
N LEU A 97 7.81 4.19 -6.80
CA LEU A 97 7.68 5.59 -7.22
C LEU A 97 6.82 6.39 -6.23
N LEU A 98 5.70 5.82 -5.79
CA LEU A 98 4.89 6.43 -4.75
C LEU A 98 5.66 6.61 -3.44
N GLY A 99 6.52 5.66 -3.07
CA GLY A 99 7.41 5.76 -1.90
C GLY A 99 8.36 6.95 -1.98
N SER A 100 8.90 7.24 -3.16
CA SER A 100 9.70 8.46 -3.36
C SER A 100 8.88 9.72 -3.05
N TRP A 101 7.62 9.78 -3.51
CA TRP A 101 6.75 10.91 -3.22
C TRP A 101 6.38 10.99 -1.73
N VAL A 102 6.08 9.87 -1.08
CA VAL A 102 5.79 9.82 0.36
C VAL A 102 6.97 10.30 1.19
N PHE A 103 8.20 9.96 0.81
CA PHE A 103 9.41 10.42 1.49
C PHE A 103 9.49 11.96 1.52
N ASP A 104 9.19 12.59 0.38
CA ASP A 104 9.21 14.06 0.25
C ASP A 104 8.05 14.74 1.00
N GLN A 105 6.96 14.00 1.28
CA GLN A 105 5.87 14.49 2.14
C GLN A 105 6.17 14.34 3.64
N MET A 106 6.94 13.30 4.02
CA MET A 106 7.25 13.02 5.43
C MET A 106 8.42 13.84 5.96
N PHE A 107 9.41 14.16 5.12
CA PHE A 107 10.65 14.78 5.55
C PHE A 107 10.92 16.07 4.79
N SER A 108 11.26 17.14 5.53
CA SER A 108 11.69 18.40 4.91
C SER A 108 13.13 18.31 4.41
N ASN A 109 13.50 19.13 3.42
CA ASN A 109 14.87 19.15 2.86
C ASN A 109 15.95 19.34 3.94
N TYR A 110 15.69 20.24 4.90
CA TYR A 110 16.59 20.47 6.04
C TYR A 110 16.81 19.20 6.87
N MET A 111 15.74 18.41 7.13
CA MET A 111 15.85 17.15 7.88
C MET A 111 16.62 16.10 7.07
N ILE A 112 16.37 16.02 5.76
CA ILE A 112 17.04 15.08 4.86
C ILE A 112 18.56 15.32 4.86
N GLU A 113 18.98 16.58 4.74
CA GLU A 113 20.40 16.95 4.73
C GLU A 113 21.04 16.77 6.11
N SER A 114 20.38 17.25 7.17
CA SER A 114 20.94 17.25 8.54
C SER A 114 21.07 15.85 9.13
N TYR A 115 20.16 14.94 8.78
CA TYR A 115 20.12 13.57 9.31
C TYR A 115 20.55 12.52 8.28
N HIS A 116 21.03 12.95 7.12
CA HIS A 116 21.45 12.08 6.01
C HIS A 116 20.41 10.99 5.69
N LEU A 117 19.14 11.39 5.61
CA LEU A 117 18.04 10.48 5.34
C LEU A 117 18.14 9.92 3.93
N ASN A 118 17.90 8.63 3.77
CA ASN A 118 18.08 7.97 2.49
C ASN A 118 16.76 7.76 1.76
N ARG A 119 16.49 8.54 0.70
CA ARG A 119 15.28 8.38 -0.13
C ARG A 119 15.13 6.97 -0.71
N ALA A 120 16.24 6.28 -0.98
CA ALA A 120 16.20 4.93 -1.55
C ALA A 120 15.55 3.92 -0.60
N THR A 121 15.64 4.10 0.73
CA THR A 121 15.00 3.18 1.67
C THR A 121 13.49 3.23 1.53
N SER A 122 12.89 4.42 1.36
CA SER A 122 11.47 4.54 1.04
C SER A 122 11.10 3.83 -0.26
N ILE A 123 11.86 4.04 -1.33
CA ILE A 123 11.60 3.40 -2.63
C ILE A 123 11.57 1.87 -2.47
N TRP A 124 12.55 1.29 -1.76
CA TRP A 124 12.62 -0.16 -1.55
C TRP A 124 11.49 -0.69 -0.65
N ILE A 125 11.17 0.00 0.44
CA ILE A 125 10.09 -0.40 1.36
C ILE A 125 8.74 -0.40 0.62
N PHE A 126 8.44 0.65 -0.14
CA PHE A 126 7.20 0.73 -0.87
C PHE A 126 7.17 -0.19 -2.09
N ALA A 127 8.31 -0.44 -2.75
CA ALA A 127 8.40 -1.45 -3.79
C ALA A 127 8.09 -2.86 -3.25
N LEU A 128 8.57 -3.18 -2.04
CA LEU A 128 8.23 -4.41 -1.33
C LEU A 128 6.75 -4.45 -0.95
N ALA A 129 6.18 -3.34 -0.48
CA ALA A 129 4.75 -3.22 -0.20
C ALA A 129 3.90 -3.52 -1.44
N GLY A 130 4.32 -3.03 -2.61
CA GLY A 130 3.69 -3.35 -3.90
C GLY A 130 3.72 -4.83 -4.24
N VAL A 131 4.83 -5.53 -3.95
CA VAL A 131 4.93 -6.99 -4.11
C VAL A 131 3.98 -7.72 -3.16
N ILE A 132 3.95 -7.32 -1.87
CA ILE A 132 3.06 -7.90 -0.87
C ILE A 132 1.60 -7.74 -1.31
N TYR A 133 1.21 -6.53 -1.74
CA TYR A 133 -0.13 -6.27 -2.24
C TYR A 133 -0.47 -7.13 -3.46
N ALA A 134 0.46 -7.30 -4.42
CA ALA A 134 0.24 -8.16 -5.58
C ALA A 134 -0.05 -9.62 -5.20
N VAL A 135 0.63 -10.13 -4.15
CA VAL A 135 0.39 -11.48 -3.62
C VAL A 135 -0.97 -11.56 -2.94
N VAL A 136 -1.32 -10.58 -2.10
CA VAL A 136 -2.62 -10.50 -1.42
C VAL A 136 -3.75 -10.43 -2.44
N GLU A 137 -3.62 -9.58 -3.46
CA GLU A 137 -4.59 -9.46 -4.53
C GLU A 137 -4.84 -10.82 -5.19
N ASN A 138 -3.79 -11.51 -5.64
CA ASN A 138 -3.95 -12.80 -6.30
C ASN A 138 -4.63 -13.85 -5.39
N ARG A 139 -4.29 -13.89 -4.09
CA ARG A 139 -4.92 -14.79 -3.12
C ARG A 139 -6.41 -14.51 -2.94
N VAL A 140 -6.78 -13.24 -2.77
CA VAL A 140 -8.18 -12.84 -2.64
C VAL A 140 -8.96 -13.25 -3.90
N ILE A 141 -8.41 -12.98 -5.09
CA ILE A 141 -9.06 -13.33 -6.36
C ILE A 141 -9.29 -14.83 -6.49
N GLN A 142 -8.29 -15.65 -6.18
CA GLN A 142 -8.42 -17.10 -6.24
C GLN A 142 -9.51 -17.61 -5.31
N ARG A 143 -9.58 -17.10 -4.07
CA ARG A 143 -10.63 -17.47 -3.11
C ARG A 143 -12.04 -17.17 -3.64
N TYR A 144 -12.24 -16.01 -4.28
CA TYR A 144 -13.53 -15.65 -4.85
C TYR A 144 -13.90 -16.51 -6.07
N LYS A 145 -12.92 -16.90 -6.91
CA LYS A 145 -13.17 -17.82 -8.02
C LYS A 145 -13.62 -19.19 -7.54
N SER A 146 -12.89 -19.80 -6.60
CA SER A 146 -13.26 -21.11 -6.03
C SER A 146 -14.62 -21.10 -5.35
N ARG A 147 -14.96 -20.00 -4.65
CA ARG A 147 -16.29 -19.86 -4.04
C ARG A 147 -17.42 -19.77 -5.08
N ALA A 148 -17.19 -19.09 -6.20
CA ALA A 148 -18.18 -18.99 -7.27
C ALA A 148 -18.39 -20.34 -7.99
N GLU A 149 -17.33 -21.11 -8.22
CA GLU A 149 -17.41 -22.46 -8.78
C GLU A 149 -18.24 -23.41 -7.89
N ASN A 150 -17.98 -23.40 -6.57
CA ASN A 150 -18.72 -24.24 -5.63
C ASN A 150 -20.22 -23.93 -5.57
N ILE A 151 -20.61 -22.65 -5.64
CA ILE A 151 -22.03 -22.25 -5.70
C ILE A 151 -22.67 -22.67 -7.03
N GLY A 152 -21.93 -22.54 -8.14
CA GLY A 152 -22.38 -22.98 -9.46
C GLY A 152 -22.60 -24.49 -9.56
N ILE A 153 -21.82 -25.29 -8.83
CA ILE A 153 -22.01 -26.74 -8.71
C ILE A 153 -23.24 -27.04 -7.85
N SER A 154 -23.40 -26.36 -6.70
CA SER A 154 -24.54 -26.57 -5.80
C SER A 154 -25.90 -26.25 -6.43
N ASN A 155 -25.98 -25.31 -7.39
CA ASN A 155 -27.23 -24.99 -8.08
C ASN A 155 -27.57 -25.94 -9.25
N LYS A 156 -26.67 -26.89 -9.58
CA LYS A 156 -26.85 -27.87 -10.66
C LYS A 156 -27.17 -29.28 -10.14
N VAL A 157 -27.12 -29.50 -8.82
CA VAL A 157 -27.49 -30.74 -8.13
C VAL A 157 -28.88 -30.54 -7.53
#